data_AF-A0A5K1FXE5-F1
#
_entry.id   AF-A0A5K1FXE5-F1
#
_cell.length_a   1.000
_cell.length_b   1.000
_cell.length_c   1.000
_cell.angle_alpha   90.00
_cell.angle_beta   90.00
_cell.angle_gamma   90.00
#
_symmetry.space_group_name_H-M   'P 1'
#
loop_
_entity.id
_entity.type
_entity.pdbx_description
1 polymer ?
#
loop_
_entity_poly.entity_id
_entity_poly.type
_entity_poly.pdbx_seq_one_letter_code
_entity_poly.pdbx_strand_id
1 'polypeptide(L)' 'TGPPQYRSRTVYEDATPELVRDFFWDDEFRVKWDDMLANAATLEEWEDTGTMIVHWVRK' A
#
# COMPACT_ATOMS: atom_id res chain seq x y z
N THR A 1 -12.80 -17.50 -18.28
CA THR A 1 -11.58 -16.68 -18.41
C THR A 1 -11.77 -15.45 -17.56
N GLY A 2 -10.95 -15.29 -16.52
CA GLY A 2 -11.06 -14.17 -15.57
C GLY A 2 -10.31 -12.92 -16.05
N PRO A 3 -10.33 -11.84 -15.27
CA PRO A 3 -9.54 -10.64 -15.56
C PRO A 3 -8.03 -10.95 -15.62
N PRO A 4 -7.24 -10.14 -16.33
CA PRO A 4 -5.79 -10.29 -16.41
C PRO A 4 -5.13 -10.23 -15.02
N GLN A 5 -4.12 -11.08 -14.81
CA GLN A 5 -3.27 -11.03 -13.62
C GLN A 5 -1.93 -10.40 -14.00
N TYR A 6 -1.53 -9.36 -13.26
CA TYR A 6 -0.28 -8.66 -13.47
C TYR A 6 0.74 -9.07 -12.41
N ARG A 7 2.00 -9.23 -12.82
CA ARG A 7 3.14 -9.50 -11.93
C ARG A 7 4.29 -8.58 -12.31
N SER A 8 4.64 -7.66 -11.41
CA SER A 8 5.83 -6.81 -11.53
C SER A 8 6.96 -7.32 -10.62
N ARG A 9 8.20 -6.94 -10.94
CA ARG A 9 9.38 -7.16 -10.10
C ARG A 9 10.21 -5.88 -10.13
N THR A 10 10.52 -5.34 -8.95
CA THR A 10 11.31 -4.12 -8.77
C THR A 10 12.44 -4.42 -7.78
N VAL A 11 13.62 -3.84 -8.00
CA VAL A 11 14.76 -3.93 -7.08
C VAL A 11 14.94 -2.55 -6.45
N TYR A 12 15.01 -2.51 -5.12
CA TYR A 12 15.35 -1.31 -4.36
C TYR A 12 16.78 -1.44 -3.85
N GLU A 13 17.64 -0.49 -4.20
CA GLU A 13 19.01 -0.41 -3.70
C GLU A 13 19.02 0.34 -2.36
N ASP A 14 19.97 0.00 -1.50
CA ASP A 14 20.18 0.65 -0.19
C ASP A 14 18.95 0.66 0.75
N ALA A 15 18.05 -0.31 0.58
CA ALA A 15 16.85 -0.46 1.41
C ALA A 15 16.76 -1.87 2.02
N THR A 16 16.26 -1.96 3.25
CA THR A 16 15.95 -3.24 3.88
C THR A 16 14.54 -3.71 3.51
N PRO A 17 14.24 -5.02 3.55
CA PRO A 17 12.89 -5.52 3.30
C PRO A 17 11.83 -4.91 4.21
N GLU A 18 12.17 -4.66 5.48
CA GLU A 18 11.27 -4.06 6.47
C GLU A 18 10.95 -2.60 6.10
N LEU A 19 11.95 -1.83 5.66
CA LEU A 19 11.75 -0.46 5.21
C LEU A 19 10.81 -0.40 4.01
N VAL A 20 11.01 -1.28 3.02
CA VAL A 20 10.17 -1.32 1.83
C VAL A 20 8.74 -1.74 2.18
N ARG A 21 8.58 -2.72 3.08
CA ARG A 21 7.27 -3.16 3.58
C ARG A 21 6.52 -1.99 4.23
N ASP A 22 7.16 -1.31 5.17
CA ASP A 22 6.54 -0.23 5.93
C ASP A 22 6.22 0.97 5.02
N PHE A 23 7.10 1.30 4.06
CA PHE A 23 6.84 2.31 3.03
C PHE A 23 5.57 2.05 2.20
N PHE A 24 5.29 0.78 1.88
CA PHE A 24 4.10 0.43 1.10
C PHE A 24 2.81 0.31 1.92
N TRP A 25 2.93 0.05 3.23
CA TRP A 25 1.81 -0.05 4.17
C TRP A 25 1.45 1.26 4.86
N ASP A 26 2.29 2.28 4.80
CA ASP A 26 1.97 3.60 5.32
C ASP A 26 1.00 4.34 4.38
N ASP A 27 -0.29 4.25 4.71
CA ASP A 27 -1.38 4.89 3.96
C ASP A 27 -1.33 6.42 4.00
N GLU A 28 -0.86 7.02 5.10
CA GLU A 28 -0.70 8.47 5.21
C GLU A 28 0.40 8.99 4.28
N PHE A 29 1.46 8.20 4.14
CA PHE A 29 2.55 8.49 3.22
C PHE A 29 2.18 8.14 1.77
N ARG A 30 1.38 7.09 1.55
CA ARG A 30 0.91 6.63 0.24
C ARG A 30 0.31 7.76 -0.59
N VAL A 31 -0.53 8.59 0.02
CA VAL A 31 -1.20 9.73 -0.64
C VAL A 31 -0.19 10.78 -1.15
N LYS A 32 1.02 10.84 -0.58
CA LYS A 32 2.04 11.83 -0.97
C LYS A 32 2.85 11.42 -2.20
N TRP A 33 3.00 10.11 -2.46
CA TRP A 33 3.88 9.62 -3.53
C TRP A 33 3.16 8.81 -4.61
N ASP A 34 2.02 8.19 -4.31
CA ASP A 34 1.25 7.41 -5.28
C ASP A 34 0.29 8.33 -6.07
N ASP A 35 0.75 8.79 -7.23
CA ASP A 35 -0.02 9.69 -8.10
C ASP A 35 -1.37 9.11 -8.56
N MET A 36 -1.55 7.79 -8.49
CA MET A 36 -2.80 7.13 -8.86
C MET A 36 -3.82 7.14 -7.73
N LEU A 37 -3.43 7.51 -6.52
CA LEU A 37 -4.30 7.57 -5.35
C LEU A 37 -4.91 8.98 -5.22
N ALA A 38 -6.24 9.05 -5.17
CA ALA A 38 -7.00 10.29 -4.98
C ALA A 38 -7.36 10.50 -3.50
N ASN A 39 -7.66 9.42 -2.77
CA ASN A 39 -8.04 9.45 -1.36
C ASN A 39 -7.68 8.11 -0.70
N ALA A 40 -7.27 8.15 0.57
CA ALA A 40 -7.14 7.00 1.45
C ALA A 40 -7.76 7.30 2.81
N ALA A 41 -8.53 6.35 3.34
CA ALA A 41 -9.09 6.42 4.67
C ALA A 41 -9.06 5.04 5.35
N THR A 42 -8.50 4.96 6.55
CA THR A 42 -8.59 3.79 7.42
C THR A 42 -9.99 3.74 8.04
N LEU A 43 -10.68 2.62 7.86
CA LEU A 43 -12.03 2.42 8.39
C LEU A 43 -11.98 1.70 9.74
N GLU A 44 -11.16 0.66 9.85
CA GLU A 44 -11.00 -0.17 11.06
C GLU A 44 -9.55 -0.64 11.18
N GLU A 45 -9.05 -0.73 12.41
CA GLU A 45 -7.69 -1.18 12.73
C GLU A 45 -7.70 -2.06 13.98
N TRP A 46 -6.93 -3.14 13.93
CA TRP A 46 -6.75 -4.10 15.02
C TRP A 46 -5.27 -4.27 15.32
N GLU A 47 -4.78 -3.60 16.36
CA GLU A 47 -3.37 -3.62 16.77
C GLU A 47 -2.87 -5.02 17.17
N ASP A 48 -3.75 -5.86 17.73
CA ASP A 48 -3.43 -7.20 18.21
C ASP A 48 -3.09 -8.19 17.08
N THR A 49 -3.70 -8.00 15.91
CA THR A 49 -3.47 -8.83 14.72
C THR A 49 -2.67 -8.13 13.63
N GLY A 50 -2.47 -6.82 13.75
CA GLY A 50 -1.86 -5.98 12.72
C GLY A 50 -2.70 -5.89 11.44
N THR A 51 -4.02 -6.04 11.55
CA THR A 51 -4.95 -6.02 10.42
C THR A 51 -5.64 -4.66 10.34
N MET A 52 -5.88 -4.16 9.12
CA MET A 52 -6.65 -2.95 8.90
C MET A 52 -7.60 -3.10 7.71
N ILE A 53 -8.74 -2.39 7.76
CA ILE A 53 -9.64 -2.19 6.63
C ILE A 53 -9.44 -0.76 6.15
N VAL A 54 -9.10 -0.62 4.87
CA VAL A 54 -8.78 0.67 4.25
C VAL A 54 -9.65 0.88 3.02
N HIS A 55 -10.06 2.13 2.81
CA HIS A 55 -10.80 2.57 1.65
C HIS A 55 -9.94 3.50 0.81
N TRP A 56 -9.57 3.04 -0.39
CA TRP A 56 -8.76 3.78 -1.34
C TRP A 56 -9.58 4.14 -2.58
N VAL A 57 -9.49 5.40 -3.00
CA VAL A 57 -10.08 5.89 -4.24
C VAL A 57 -8.93 6.21 -5.20
N ARG A 58 -8.95 5.62 -6.39
CA ARG A 58 -8.00 5.93 -7.47
C ARG A 58 -8.52 7.06 -8.35
N LYS A 59 -7.61 7.79 -9.01
CA LYS A 59 -7.94 8.81 -10.02
C LYS A 59 -8.48 8.19 -11.31
#